data_AF-A0A6J4SLB6-F1
#
_entry.id   AF-A0A6J4SLB6-F1
#
_cell.length_a   1.000
_cell.length_b   1.000
_cell.length_c   1.000
_cell.angle_alpha   90.00
_cell.angle_beta   90.00
_cell.angle_gamma   90.00
#
_symmetry.space_group_name_H-M   'P 1'
#
loop_
_entity.id
_entity.type
_entity.pdbx_description
1 polymer ?
#
loop_
_entity_poly.entity_id
_entity_poly.type
_entity_poly.pdbx_seq_one_letter_code
_entity_poly.pdbx_strand_id
1 'polypeptide(L)'
;MRTIKMRPEDVQAAAGEVPEDAPFFMLNLLRYRERADYGDRTDAAPSSGREVYHERYVPAFGLVAAKWGPMASGSPGSAPCSPTSSDRPTSDGTR
;
A
#
# COMPACT_ATOMS: atom_id res chain seq x y z
N MET A 1 -18.37 0.90 11.95
CA MET A 1 -17.51 -0.30 12.07
C MET A 1 -16.06 0.17 12.24
N ARG A 2 -15.36 -0.22 13.31
CA ARG A 2 -13.97 0.18 13.60
C ARG A 2 -13.08 -1.04 13.52
N THR A 3 -12.61 -1.38 12.32
CA THR A 3 -11.79 -2.57 12.07
C THR A 3 -10.33 -2.15 11.94
N ILE A 4 -9.42 -2.79 12.70
CA ILE A 4 -7.97 -2.50 12.70
C ILE A 4 -7.12 -3.74 12.41
N LYS A 5 -7.73 -4.92 12.28
CA LYS A 5 -7.09 -6.19 11.95
C LYS A 5 -7.86 -6.83 10.80
N MET A 6 -7.14 -7.36 9.82
CA MET A 6 -7.72 -8.25 8.82
C MET A 6 -7.81 -9.65 9.42
N ARG A 7 -8.87 -10.38 9.08
CA ARG A 7 -8.97 -11.79 9.45
C ARG A 7 -8.33 -12.63 8.34
N PRO A 8 -7.50 -13.63 8.67
CA PRO A 8 -6.81 -14.43 7.66
C PRO A 8 -7.74 -15.07 6.63
N GLU A 9 -8.94 -15.51 7.06
CA GLU A 9 -9.94 -16.11 6.20
C GLU A 9 -10.45 -15.15 5.10
N ASP A 10 -10.60 -13.86 5.43
CA ASP A 10 -11.06 -12.85 4.47
C ASP A 10 -9.96 -12.55 3.44
N VAL A 11 -8.70 -12.56 3.87
CA VAL A 11 -7.54 -12.36 2.98
C VAL A 11 -7.41 -13.52 2.01
N GLN A 12 -7.58 -14.75 2.50
CA GLN A 12 -7.48 -15.95 1.67
C GLN A 12 -8.61 -16.04 0.65
N ALA A 13 -9.84 -15.68 1.05
CA ALA A 13 -10.97 -15.59 0.13
C ALA A 13 -10.70 -14.55 -0.98
N ALA A 14 -10.25 -13.35 -0.62
CA ALA A 14 -9.92 -12.30 -1.60
C ALA A 14 -8.79 -12.72 -2.54
N ALA A 15 -7.74 -13.40 -2.03
CA ALA A 15 -6.64 -13.87 -2.85
C ALA A 15 -7.08 -14.89 -3.92
N GLY A 16 -8.10 -15.71 -3.63
CA GLY A 16 -8.66 -16.66 -4.59
C GLY A 16 -9.42 -16.02 -5.77
N GLU A 17 -9.79 -14.74 -5.65
CA GLU A 17 -10.46 -13.98 -6.72
C GLU A 17 -9.48 -13.18 -7.59
N VAL A 18 -8.21 -13.03 -7.15
CA VAL A 18 -7.18 -12.27 -7.88
C VAL A 18 -6.50 -13.18 -8.90
N PRO A 19 -6.47 -12.81 -10.20
CA PRO A 19 -5.73 -13.59 -11.20
C PRO A 19 -4.23 -13.65 -10.88
N GLU A 20 -3.60 -14.81 -11.06
CA GLU A 20 -2.21 -15.10 -10.62
C GLU A 20 -1.16 -14.14 -11.20
N ASP A 21 -1.38 -13.64 -12.43
CA ASP A 21 -0.45 -12.76 -13.14
C ASP A 21 -0.96 -11.32 -13.31
N ALA A 22 -1.97 -10.93 -12.52
CA ALA A 22 -2.52 -9.58 -12.57
C ALA A 22 -2.10 -8.74 -11.36
N PRO A 23 -1.66 -7.48 -11.55
CA PRO A 23 -1.49 -6.58 -10.43
C PRO A 23 -2.85 -6.26 -9.81
N PHE A 24 -2.91 -6.22 -8.49
CA PHE A 24 -4.07 -5.74 -7.75
C PHE A 24 -3.72 -4.47 -6.96
N PHE A 25 -4.73 -3.65 -6.70
CA PHE A 25 -4.58 -2.42 -5.95
C PHE A 25 -5.04 -2.62 -4.50
N MET A 26 -4.19 -2.22 -3.55
CA MET A 26 -4.56 -2.17 -2.14
C MET A 26 -5.02 -0.76 -1.78
N LEU A 27 -6.31 -0.60 -1.50
CA LEU A 27 -6.87 0.68 -1.06
C LEU A 27 -6.74 0.83 0.46
N ASN A 28 -5.92 1.79 0.90
CA ASN A 28 -5.71 2.09 2.32
C ASN A 28 -6.59 3.27 2.77
N LEU A 29 -7.63 2.98 3.56
CA LEU A 29 -8.49 4.01 4.16
C LEU A 29 -8.24 4.07 5.67
N LEU A 30 -7.49 5.08 6.10
CA LEU A 30 -7.00 5.19 7.47
C LEU A 30 -7.73 6.28 8.24
N ARG A 31 -8.25 5.93 9.42
CA ARG A 31 -8.70 6.88 10.43
C ARG A 31 -7.74 6.85 11.61
N TYR A 32 -6.93 7.90 11.75
CA TYR A 32 -5.95 8.00 12.82
C TYR A 32 -6.61 8.28 14.18
N ARG A 33 -5.99 7.75 15.23
CA ARG A 33 -6.28 8.15 16.61
C ARG A 33 -5.58 9.47 16.93
N GLU A 34 -6.17 10.28 17.79
CA GLU A 34 -5.54 11.49 18.32
C GLU A 34 -4.26 11.14 19.10
N ARG A 35 -4.29 10.06 19.89
CA ARG A 35 -3.13 9.50 20.59
C ARG A 35 -2.91 8.05 20.17
N ALA A 36 -1.66 7.70 19.87
CA ALA A 36 -1.26 6.33 19.58
C ALA A 36 -1.50 5.43 20.81
N ASP A 37 -1.94 4.22 20.54
CA ASP A 37 -2.28 3.22 21.54
C ASP A 37 -1.28 2.07 21.43
N TYR A 38 -0.43 1.91 22.44
CA TYR A 38 0.60 0.88 22.52
C TYR A 38 0.23 -0.23 23.52
N GLY A 39 -1.01 -0.27 24.00
CA GLY A 39 -1.42 -1.18 25.09
C GLY A 39 -0.68 -0.87 26.40
N ASP A 40 -0.17 -1.91 27.06
CA ASP A 40 0.51 -1.79 28.37
C ASP A 40 1.96 -1.28 28.27
N ARG A 41 2.42 -0.93 27.06
CA ARG A 41 3.77 -0.38 26.86
C ARG A 41 3.84 1.06 27.37
N THR A 42 4.76 1.30 28.29
CA THR A 42 5.00 2.62 28.91
C THR A 42 6.28 3.30 28.41
N ASP A 43 7.07 2.60 27.60
CA ASP A 43 8.35 3.07 27.05
C ASP A 43 8.20 3.97 25.80
N ALA A 44 7.00 4.05 25.24
CA ALA A 44 6.74 4.84 24.04
C ALA A 44 6.45 6.31 24.40
N ALA A 45 7.16 7.23 23.74
CA ALA A 45 6.85 8.65 23.81
C ALA A 45 5.39 8.91 23.36
N PRO A 46 4.65 9.83 24.00
CA PRO A 46 3.35 10.25 23.55
C PRO A 46 3.42 10.80 22.12
N SER A 47 2.68 10.20 21.20
CA SER A 47 2.62 10.62 19.79
C SER A 47 1.21 10.41 19.25
N SER A 48 0.85 11.13 18.20
CA SER A 48 -0.42 10.93 17.49
C SER A 48 -0.38 9.65 16.65
N GLY A 49 -1.56 9.10 16.34
CA GLY A 49 -1.65 7.91 15.48
C GLY A 49 -1.11 8.17 14.07
N ARG A 50 -1.19 9.42 13.58
CA ARG A 50 -0.70 9.80 12.25
C ARG A 50 0.83 9.84 12.22
N GLU A 51 1.47 10.47 13.21
CA GLU A 51 2.94 10.52 13.31
C GLU A 51 3.52 9.11 13.38
N VAL A 52 2.98 8.26 14.27
CA VAL A 52 3.44 6.89 14.41
C VAL A 52 3.27 6.08 13.12
N TYR A 53 2.18 6.29 12.39
CA TYR A 53 1.97 5.62 11.11
C TYR A 53 3.06 5.97 10.10
N HIS A 54 3.35 7.26 9.91
CA HIS A 54 4.31 7.69 8.89
C HIS A 54 5.78 7.52 9.31
N GLU A 55 6.11 7.76 10.58
CA GLU A 55 7.49 7.73 11.06
C GLU A 55 7.98 6.32 11.38
N ARG A 56 7.08 5.41 11.77
CA ARG A 56 7.45 4.07 12.26
C ARG A 56 6.88 2.96 11.40
N TYR A 57 5.57 2.97 11.13
CA TYR A 57 4.93 1.88 10.40
C TYR A 57 5.31 1.85 8.91
N VAL A 58 5.16 2.97 8.19
CA VAL A 58 5.43 3.03 6.74
C VAL A 58 6.87 2.62 6.40
N PRO A 59 7.92 3.09 7.08
CA PRO A 59 9.29 2.66 6.81
C PRO A 59 9.51 1.17 7.10
N ALA A 60 9.02 0.67 8.24
CA ALA A 60 9.15 -0.74 8.61
C ALA A 60 8.42 -1.66 7.62
N PHE A 61 7.23 -1.27 7.19
CA PHE A 61 6.46 -1.99 6.18
C PHE A 61 7.15 -1.98 4.81
N GLY A 62 7.71 -0.83 4.40
CA GLY A 62 8.48 -0.70 3.17
C GLY A 62 9.65 -1.69 3.08
N LEU A 63 10.37 -1.90 4.18
CA LEU A 63 11.47 -2.88 4.24
C LEU A 63 11.01 -4.33 4.02
N VAL A 64 9.83 -4.69 4.52
CA VAL A 64 9.27 -6.04 4.35
C VAL A 64 8.75 -6.23 2.92
N ALA A 65 8.04 -5.23 2.42
CA ALA A 65 7.36 -5.30 1.14
C ALA A 65 8.29 -5.16 -0.07
N ALA A 66 9.43 -4.46 0.06
CA ALA A 66 10.43 -4.33 -1.01
C ALA A 66 10.92 -5.68 -1.57
N LYS A 67 10.82 -6.76 -0.77
CA LYS A 67 11.14 -8.12 -1.19
C LYS A 67 10.18 -8.70 -2.24
N TRP A 68 8.98 -8.13 -2.35
CA TRP A 68 7.87 -8.65 -3.14
C TRP A 68 7.55 -7.81 -4.39
N GLY A 69 8.30 -6.72 -4.63
CA GLY A 69 8.16 -5.86 -5.80
C GLY A 69 7.96 -4.38 -5.46
N PRO A 70 7.87 -3.52 -6.48
CA PRO A 70 7.69 -2.10 -6.30
C PRO A 70 6.29 -1.78 -5.75
N MET A 71 6.23 -1.15 -4.58
CA MET A 71 4.99 -0.57 -4.05
C MET A 71 4.95 0.92 -4.33
N ALA A 72 3.92 1.38 -5.04
CA ALA A 72 3.63 2.80 -5.14
C ALA A 72 2.81 3.25 -3.92
N SER A 73 3.45 3.80 -2.89
CA SER A 73 2.76 4.52 -1.81
C SER A 73 2.57 5.98 -2.23
N GLY A 74 1.54 6.25 -3.03
CA GLY A 74 1.21 7.62 -3.42
C GLY A 74 0.51 8.38 -2.29
N SER A 75 1.03 9.56 -1.92
CA SER A 75 0.19 10.60 -1.31
C SER A 75 -0.89 10.99 -2.33
N PRO A 76 -2.16 11.22 -1.93
CA PRO A 76 -3.17 11.76 -2.83
C PRO A 76 -2.72 13.15 -3.30
N GLY A 77 -2.07 13.23 -4.46
CA GLY A 77 -1.49 14.46 -5.01
C GLY A 77 -0.16 14.31 -5.76
N SER A 78 0.51 13.15 -5.72
CA SER A 78 1.73 12.93 -6.50
C SER A 78 1.70 11.54 -7.13
N ALA A 79 1.16 11.47 -8.35
CA ALA A 79 1.39 10.34 -9.24
C ALA A 79 2.48 10.77 -10.24
N PRO A 80 3.66 10.14 -10.26
CA PRO A 80 4.47 10.12 -11.45
C PRO A 80 3.92 9.01 -12.36
N CYS A 81 2.92 9.35 -13.17
CA CYS A 81 2.64 8.57 -14.37
C CYS A 81 3.83 8.78 -15.32
N SER A 82 4.63 7.74 -15.52
CA SER A 82 5.47 7.64 -16.71
C SER A 82 5.17 6.31 -17.37
N PRO A 83 4.41 6.28 -18.47
CA PRO A 83 4.45 5.13 -19.37
C PRO A 83 5.74 5.25 -20.19
N THR A 84 6.73 4.38 -19.93
CA THR A 84 7.75 4.09 -20.93
C THR A 84 7.17 3.05 -21.89
N SER A 85 6.23 3.47 -22.74
CA SER A 85 5.89 2.71 -23.94
C SER A 85 6.91 3.07 -25.00
N SER A 86 7.81 2.14 -25.26
CA SER A 86 8.64 2.08 -26.45
C SER A 86 7.76 2.30 -27.69
N ASP A 87 7.85 3.49 -28.29
CA ASP A 87 7.28 3.80 -29.60
C ASP A 87 7.89 2.85 -30.64
N ARG A 88 7.10 1.89 -31.12
CA ARG A 88 7.32 1.21 -32.39
C ARG A 88 6.21 1.68 -33.34
N PRO A 89 6.49 2.53 -34.35
CA PRO A 89 5.53 2.76 -35.42
C PRO A 89 5.62 1.62 -36.44
N THR A 90 4.56 0.81 -36.40
CA THR A 90 3.69 0.39 -37.51
C THR A 90 4.31 0.09 -38.87
N SER A 91 4.23 -1.18 -39.25
CA SER A 91 4.39 -1.69 -40.61
C SER A 91 3.25 -1.27 -41.55
N ASP A 92 3.66 -0.83 -42.74
CA ASP A 92 3.11 -1.11 -44.08
C ASP A 92 1.65 -0.72 -44.39
N GLY A 93 1.52 0.28 -45.28
CA GLY A 93 0.27 0.67 -45.94
C GLY A 93 0.50 0.75 -47.45
N THR A 94 0.45 -0.40 -48.11
CA THR A 94 0.49 -0.51 -49.58
C THR A 94 -0.94 -0.76 -50.11
N ARG A 95 -1.53 0.29 -50.73
CA ARG A 95 -2.46 0.31 -51.89
C ARG A 95 -3.52 1.40 -51.79
#